data_AF-A0A8H4AM63-F1
#
_entry.id   AF-A0A8H4AM63-F1
#
_cell.length_a   1.000
_cell.length_b   1.000
_cell.length_c   1.000
_cell.angle_alpha   90.00
_cell.angle_beta   90.00
_cell.angle_gamma   90.00
#
_symmetry.space_group_name_H-M   'P 1'
#
loop_
_entity.id
_entity.type
_entity.pdbx_description
1 polymer ?
#
loop_
_entity_poly.entity_id
_entity_poly.type
_entity_poly.pdbx_seq_one_letter_code
_entity_poly.pdbx_strand_id
1 'polypeptide(L)'
;MNSEELLEYLTDKGICYGQIYLLIKVETAEENVDNLALIRWYDFKSTKNQYHYGCSRLKLTELYNIVNIEAIKNNIHIISCFDKTNDFLVNKYIF
;
A
#
# COMPACT_ATOMS: atom_id res chain seq x y z
N MET A 1 24.72 3.17 -18.04
CA MET A 1 23.58 2.65 -17.25
C MET A 1 23.06 3.83 -16.45
N ASN A 2 21.85 4.30 -16.78
CA ASN A 2 21.26 5.48 -16.15
C ASN A 2 21.06 5.16 -14.67
N SER A 3 21.67 5.95 -13.79
CA SER A 3 21.50 5.85 -12.34
C SER A 3 20.02 5.76 -12.03
N GLU A 4 19.66 4.71 -11.30
CA GLU A 4 18.36 4.46 -10.71
C GLU A 4 17.68 5.78 -10.30
N GLU A 5 16.64 6.18 -11.03
CA GLU A 5 15.53 6.86 -10.38
C GLU A 5 15.02 5.86 -9.33
N LEU A 6 15.62 5.88 -8.14
CA LEU A 6 14.96 5.39 -6.94
C LEU A 6 13.62 6.11 -6.94
N LEU A 7 12.56 5.39 -7.33
CA LEU A 7 11.19 5.88 -7.21
C LEU A 7 11.04 6.27 -5.74
N GLU A 8 11.11 7.56 -5.43
CA GLU A 8 10.91 8.07 -4.08
C GLU A 8 9.47 7.73 -3.70
N TYR A 9 9.30 6.60 -3.02
CA TYR A 9 8.02 6.18 -2.46
C TYR A 9 7.73 7.07 -1.25
N LEU A 10 6.58 7.72 -1.29
CA LEU A 10 6.15 8.69 -0.31
C LEU A 10 5.18 8.05 0.67
N THR A 11 5.35 8.42 1.93
CA THR A 11 4.54 7.92 3.04
C THR A 11 3.68 9.04 3.62
N ASP A 12 2.50 8.67 4.12
CA ASP A 12 1.69 9.58 4.92
C ASP A 12 2.20 9.53 6.37
N LYS A 13 3.16 10.40 6.70
CA LYS A 13 3.77 10.48 8.04
C LYS A 13 4.37 9.12 8.49
N GLY A 14 5.02 8.41 7.59
CA GLY A 14 5.60 7.08 7.84
C GLY A 14 4.62 5.91 7.69
N ILE A 15 3.35 6.15 7.35
CA ILE A 15 2.37 5.10 7.08
C ILE A 15 2.43 4.70 5.61
N CYS A 16 2.52 3.40 5.36
CA CYS A 16 2.42 2.78 4.04
C CYS A 16 1.04 2.17 3.84
N TYR A 17 0.53 2.23 2.61
CA TYR A 17 -0.77 1.68 2.25
C TYR A 17 -0.60 0.65 1.14
N GLY A 18 -1.20 -0.52 1.29
CA GLY A 18 -1.02 -1.62 0.36
C GLY A 18 -2.29 -2.44 0.16
N GLN A 19 -2.47 -2.98 -1.03
CA GLN A 19 -3.48 -3.97 -1.35
C GLN A 19 -2.84 -5.36 -1.34
N ILE A 20 -3.39 -6.27 -0.53
CA ILE A 20 -3.01 -7.68 -0.56
C ILE A 20 -3.53 -8.29 -1.87
N TYR A 21 -2.62 -8.84 -2.66
CA TYR A 21 -2.93 -9.57 -3.90
C TYR A 21 -2.94 -11.08 -3.69
N LEU A 22 -2.03 -11.60 -2.86
CA LEU A 22 -1.90 -13.03 -2.59
C LEU A 22 -1.48 -13.27 -1.15
N LEU A 23 -2.08 -14.26 -0.51
CA LEU A 23 -1.63 -14.81 0.76
C LEU A 23 -0.87 -16.11 0.47
N ILE A 24 0.31 -16.24 1.05
CA ILE A 24 1.23 -17.35 0.80
C ILE A 24 1.58 -17.96 2.16
N LYS A 25 1.42 -19.27 2.28
CA LYS A 25 1.93 -20.04 3.42
C LYS A 25 3.09 -20.88 2.92
N VAL A 26 4.27 -20.67 3.50
CA VAL A 26 5.46 -21.47 3.21
C VAL A 26 5.70 -22.39 4.39
N GLU A 27 5.66 -23.69 4.14
CA GLU A 27 5.95 -24.72 5.14
C GLU A 27 7.29 -25.35 4.79
N THR A 28 8.22 -25.34 5.72
CA THR A 28 9.53 -25.97 5.55
C THR A 28 9.59 -27.30 6.28
N ALA A 29 10.56 -28.15 5.91
CA ALA A 29 10.76 -29.46 6.55
C ALA A 29 11.10 -29.37 8.05
N GLU A 30 11.50 -28.20 8.54
CA GLU A 30 11.79 -27.90 9.94
C GLU A 30 10.56 -27.42 10.73
N GLU A 31 9.35 -27.62 10.20
CA GLU A 31 8.06 -27.16 10.77
C GLU A 31 7.93 -25.63 10.92
N ASN A 32 8.87 -24.85 10.39
CA ASN A 32 8.73 -23.40 10.33
C ASN A 32 7.68 -23.03 9.28
N VAL A 33 6.70 -22.22 9.72
CA VAL A 33 5.60 -21.73 8.89
C VAL A 33 5.71 -20.21 8.74
N ASP A 34 6.03 -19.77 7.53
CA ASP A 34 6.02 -18.35 7.18
C ASP A 34 4.71 -17.97 6.50
N ASN A 35 3.97 -17.06 7.12
CA ASN A 35 2.77 -16.47 6.56
C ASN A 35 3.15 -15.14 5.89
N LEU A 36 3.14 -15.13 4.56
CA LEU A 36 3.55 -14.02 3.73
C LEU A 36 2.38 -13.47 2.93
N ALA A 37 2.48 -12.20 2.54
CA ALA A 37 1.52 -11.55 1.66
C ALA A 37 2.26 -10.82 0.53
N LEU A 38 1.80 -11.01 -0.71
CA LEU A 38 2.18 -10.16 -1.84
C LEU A 38 1.34 -8.89 -1.76
N ILE A 39 2.00 -7.75 -1.58
CA ILE A 39 1.37 -6.43 -1.48
C ILE A 39 1.68 -5.62 -2.73
N ARG A 40 0.65 -4.99 -3.30
CA ARG A 40 0.79 -3.88 -4.25
C ARG A 40 0.65 -2.56 -3.51
N TRP A 41 1.59 -1.65 -3.68
CA TRP A 41 1.64 -0.42 -2.87
C TRP A 41 0.89 0.76 -3.47
N TYR A 42 0.38 1.60 -2.58
CA TYR A 42 -0.12 2.93 -2.87
C TYR A 42 0.87 3.97 -2.38
N ASP A 43 1.26 4.86 -3.28
CA ASP A 43 2.10 5.99 -2.99
C ASP A 43 1.27 7.17 -2.49
N PHE A 44 1.83 7.92 -1.54
CA PHE A 44 1.19 9.13 -1.04
C PHE A 44 1.38 10.27 -2.04
N LYS A 45 0.32 11.02 -2.36
CA LYS A 45 0.48 12.14 -3.31
C LYS A 45 1.29 13.27 -2.68
N SER A 46 2.47 13.59 -3.25
CA SER A 46 3.31 14.74 -2.84
C SER A 46 2.73 16.12 -3.18
N THR A 47 1.86 16.22 -4.18
CA THR A 47 1.43 17.51 -4.75
C THR A 47 0.30 18.18 -3.96
N LYS A 48 -0.07 19.42 -4.36
CA LYS A 48 -1.20 20.16 -3.76
C LYS A 48 -2.45 19.26 -3.64
N ASN A 49 -3.14 19.34 -2.50
CA ASN A 49 -4.30 18.51 -2.13
C ASN A 49 -3.96 17.04 -1.79
N GLN A 50 -2.96 16.85 -0.92
CA GLN A 50 -2.57 15.57 -0.33
C GLN A 50 -3.67 14.92 0.52
N TYR A 51 -4.56 15.76 1.05
CA TYR A 51 -5.74 15.36 1.78
C TYR A 51 -7.00 15.90 1.08
N HIS A 52 -8.04 15.07 1.03
CA HIS A 52 -9.36 15.46 0.55
C HIS A 52 -10.39 15.05 1.58
N TYR A 53 -11.21 16.00 2.07
CA TYR A 53 -12.10 15.78 3.21
C TYR A 53 -11.40 15.13 4.42
N GLY A 54 -10.15 15.55 4.72
CA GLY A 54 -9.35 14.95 5.80
C GLY A 54 -8.82 13.53 5.55
N CYS A 55 -9.15 12.92 4.41
CA CYS A 55 -8.70 11.60 3.99
C CYS A 55 -7.39 11.71 3.19
N SER A 56 -6.46 10.79 3.44
CA SER A 56 -5.16 10.73 2.74
C SER A 56 -5.39 10.32 1.29
N ARG A 57 -4.77 11.05 0.36
CA ARG A 57 -4.94 10.83 -1.08
C ARG A 57 -3.77 10.06 -1.65
N LEU A 58 -4.10 9.00 -2.37
CA LEU A 58 -3.17 7.95 -2.76
C LEU A 58 -3.14 7.77 -4.28
N LYS A 59 -2.05 7.18 -4.76
CA LYS A 59 -1.85 6.75 -6.14
C LYS A 59 -1.38 5.30 -6.12
N LEU A 60 -2.08 4.41 -6.81
CA LEU A 60 -1.66 3.02 -6.97
C LEU A 60 -0.38 2.96 -7.83
N THR A 61 0.57 2.15 -7.41
CA THR A 61 1.86 1.96 -8.08
C THR A 61 1.96 0.58 -8.72
N GLU A 62 3.01 0.36 -9.51
CA GLU A 62 3.42 -0.97 -9.98
C GLU A 62 4.48 -1.60 -9.06
N LEU A 63 4.62 -1.11 -7.82
CA LEU A 63 5.53 -1.69 -6.84
C LEU A 63 4.84 -2.84 -6.12
N TYR A 64 5.48 -4.01 -6.19
CA TYR A 64 5.04 -5.22 -5.52
C TYR A 64 6.14 -5.76 -4.62
N ASN A 65 5.79 -6.09 -3.38
CA ASN A 65 6.72 -6.73 -2.45
C ASN A 65 6.02 -7.82 -1.66
N ILE A 66 6.79 -8.83 -1.29
CA ILE A 66 6.35 -9.85 -0.33
C ILE A 66 6.73 -9.37 1.06
N VAL A 67 5.75 -9.36 1.98
CA VAL A 67 5.95 -8.98 3.38
C VAL A 67 5.44 -10.08 4.29
N ASN A 68 5.96 -10.17 5.51
CA ASN A 68 5.37 -11.00 6.55
C ASN A 68 4.02 -10.41 6.97
N ILE A 69 2.99 -11.25 7.11
CA ILE A 69 1.65 -10.82 7.52
C ILE A 69 1.68 -10.09 8.88
N GLU A 70 2.59 -10.46 9.79
CA GLU A 70 2.75 -9.82 11.11
C GLU A 70 3.21 -8.34 11.04
N ALA A 71 3.79 -7.94 9.90
CA ALA A 71 4.12 -6.55 9.63
C ALA A 71 2.88 -5.69 9.32
N ILE A 72 1.76 -6.31 8.91
CA ILE A 72 0.51 -5.63 8.57
C ILE A 72 -0.22 -5.29 9.88
N LYS A 73 -0.43 -3.99 10.14
CA LYS A 73 -1.00 -3.52 11.42
C LYS A 73 -2.50 -3.37 11.43
N ASN A 74 -3.09 -2.88 10.33
CA ASN A 74 -4.48 -2.48 10.30
C ASN A 74 -5.10 -2.81 8.94
N ASN A 75 -6.37 -3.22 8.96
CA ASN A 75 -7.22 -3.24 7.78
C ASN A 75 -7.88 -1.88 7.63
N ILE A 76 -7.84 -1.34 6.41
CA ILE A 76 -8.45 -0.06 6.06
C ILE A 76 -9.26 -0.22 4.78
N HIS A 77 -10.07 0.79 4.46
CA HIS A 77 -10.79 0.85 3.20
C HIS A 77 -10.24 1.97 2.33
N ILE A 78 -9.93 1.64 1.07
CA ILE A 78 -9.46 2.60 0.06
C ILE A 78 -10.51 2.66 -1.04
N ILE A 79 -10.97 3.86 -1.36
CA ILE A 79 -11.99 4.10 -2.38
C ILE A 79 -11.38 4.84 -3.58
N SER A 80 -11.78 4.50 -4.80
CA SER A 80 -11.39 5.26 -5.99
C SER A 80 -12.20 6.54 -6.11
N CYS A 81 -11.56 7.64 -6.49
CA CYS A 81 -12.27 8.84 -6.92
C CYS A 81 -12.90 8.58 -8.30
N PHE A 82 -14.23 8.52 -8.38
CA PHE A 82 -14.97 8.08 -9.59
C PHE A 82 -14.54 8.75 -10.90
N ASP A 83 -14.23 10.06 -10.89
CA ASP A 83 -13.88 10.80 -12.11
C ASP A 83 -12.38 10.95 -12.36
N LYS A 84 -11.53 10.27 -11.58
CA LYS A 84 -10.06 10.46 -11.65
C LYS A 84 -9.35 9.13 -11.78
N THR A 85 -8.52 9.02 -12.81
CA THR A 85 -7.66 7.85 -13.01
C THR A 85 -6.56 7.81 -11.96
N ASN A 86 -6.36 6.63 -11.36
CA ASN A 86 -5.29 6.38 -10.38
C ASN A 86 -5.28 7.40 -9.23
N ASP A 87 -6.46 7.63 -8.65
CA ASP A 87 -6.67 8.54 -7.54
C ASP A 87 -7.58 7.90 -6.51
N PHE A 88 -7.07 7.77 -5.30
CA PHE A 88 -7.74 7.02 -4.25
C PHE A 88 -7.73 7.79 -2.94
N LEU A 89 -8.66 7.46 -2.05
CA LEU A 89 -8.78 8.04 -0.73
C LEU A 89 -8.84 6.95 0.32
N VAL A 90 -8.07 7.12 1.40
CA VAL A 90 -8.22 6.30 2.61
C VAL A 90 -9.50 6.72 3.32
N ASN A 91 -10.49 5.85 3.31
CA ASN A 91 -11.78 6.11 3.91
C ASN A 91 -11.68 6.05 5.44
N LYS A 92 -11.93 7.18 6.10
CA LYS A 92 -11.93 7.32 7.57
C LYS A 92 -13.33 7.29 8.18
N TYR A 93 -14.39 7.22 7.36
CA TYR A 93 -15.77 7.48 7.76
C TYR A 93 -16.69 6.27 7.67
N ILE A 94 -16.25 5.17 7.05
CA ILE A 94 -16.96 3.88 7.14
C ILE A 94 -16.38 3.12 8.32
N PHE A 95 -16.90 3.41 9.51
CA PHE A 95 -16.81 2.58 10.73
C PHE A 95 -18.07 2.80 11.57
#